data_AF-A0AAU9UQC6-F1
#
_entry.id   AF-A0AAU9UQC6-F1
#
_cell.length_a   1.000
_cell.length_b   1.000
_cell.length_c   1.000
_cell.angle_alpha   90.00
_cell.angle_beta   90.00
_cell.angle_gamma   90.00
#
_symmetry.space_group_name_H-M   'P 1'
#
loop_
_entity.id
_entity.type
_entity.pdbx_description
1 polymer ?
#
loop_
_entity_poly.entity_id
_entity_poly.type
_entity_poly.pdbx_seq_one_letter_code
_entity_poly.pdbx_strand_id
1 'polypeptide(L)'
;MRGSGSSDGGGLSDFIDGLGPGQLVGRQLLGAPTLGDVQLSMCYQKGFLEVEVIRARGLQARQGSRTLPAPYVKVYLVSGKRCIAKAKTNTARRTLDPLYQQTLTFRENFKGCVLQVSIFTLSC
;
A
#
# COMPACT_ATOMS: atom_id res chain seq x y z
N MET A 1 9.77 -41.09 -29.43
CA MET A 1 9.07 -40.81 -28.17
C MET A 1 9.77 -39.63 -27.49
N ARG A 2 9.26 -38.40 -27.65
CA ARG A 2 9.82 -37.21 -26.99
C ARG A 2 9.07 -37.03 -25.67
N GLY A 3 9.79 -37.16 -24.55
CA GLY A 3 9.26 -36.88 -23.23
C GLY A 3 9.03 -35.39 -23.04
N SER A 4 7.78 -35.02 -22.82
CA SER A 4 7.38 -33.73 -22.28
C SER A 4 7.64 -33.77 -20.77
N GLY A 5 8.79 -33.22 -20.35
CA GLY A 5 9.00 -32.84 -18.96
C GLY A 5 8.16 -31.61 -18.66
N SER A 6 7.03 -31.80 -17.98
CA SER A 6 6.25 -30.72 -17.39
C SER A 6 7.07 -30.13 -16.24
N SER A 7 7.76 -29.02 -16.49
CA SER A 7 8.36 -28.22 -15.42
C SER A 7 7.23 -27.60 -14.60
N ASP A 8 7.05 -28.13 -13.39
CA ASP A 8 6.14 -27.67 -12.34
C ASP A 8 6.63 -26.34 -11.73
N GLY A 9 6.84 -25.34 -12.58
CA GLY A 9 7.46 -24.05 -12.26
C GLY A 9 6.48 -22.96 -11.79
N GLY A 10 5.20 -23.28 -11.63
CA GLY A 10 4.13 -22.30 -11.39
C GLY A 10 3.95 -21.86 -9.93
N GLY A 11 4.73 -22.39 -8.98
CA GLY A 11 4.49 -22.12 -7.56
C GLY A 11 4.75 -20.65 -7.18
N LEU A 12 5.99 -20.18 -7.31
CA LEU A 12 6.41 -18.93 -6.67
C LEU A 12 5.86 -17.66 -7.34
N SER A 13 5.73 -17.67 -8.67
CA SER A 13 5.28 -16.50 -9.45
C SER A 13 3.89 -16.06 -9.03
N ASP A 14 3.00 -17.03 -8.86
CA ASP A 14 1.57 -16.80 -8.64
C ASP A 14 1.30 -16.20 -7.24
N PHE A 15 2.21 -16.42 -6.29
CA PHE A 15 2.12 -15.85 -4.94
C PHE A 15 2.72 -14.44 -4.81
N ILE A 16 3.57 -14.03 -5.75
CA ILE A 16 4.24 -12.72 -5.75
C ILE A 16 3.55 -11.76 -6.74
N ASP A 17 2.77 -12.30 -7.67
CA ASP A 17 2.02 -11.51 -8.64
C ASP A 17 1.08 -10.53 -7.91
N GLY A 18 1.19 -9.24 -8.27
CA GLY A 18 0.45 -8.14 -7.64
C GLY A 18 1.12 -7.48 -6.43
N LEU A 19 2.24 -7.97 -5.89
CA LEU A 19 2.96 -7.28 -4.82
C LEU A 19 3.82 -6.12 -5.36
N GLY A 20 3.76 -4.99 -4.66
CA GLY A 20 4.62 -3.84 -4.95
C GLY A 20 6.09 -4.06 -4.55
N PRO A 21 7.05 -3.32 -5.13
CA PRO A 21 8.46 -3.40 -4.76
C PRO A 21 8.69 -3.19 -3.26
N GLY A 22 9.33 -4.16 -2.61
CA GLY A 22 9.62 -4.09 -1.17
C GLY A 22 8.41 -4.25 -0.25
N GLN A 23 7.24 -4.64 -0.78
CA GLN A 23 6.05 -4.90 0.03
C GLN A 23 6.27 -6.12 0.92
N LEU A 24 6.06 -5.91 2.22
CA LEU A 24 6.09 -6.98 3.21
C LEU A 24 4.69 -7.58 3.33
N VAL A 25 4.58 -8.90 3.14
CA VAL A 25 3.33 -9.65 3.25
C VAL A 25 3.51 -10.83 4.20
N GLY A 26 2.55 -11.04 5.09
CA GLY A 26 2.54 -12.21 5.95
C GLY A 26 2.31 -13.47 5.12
N ARG A 27 3.02 -14.57 5.41
CA ARG A 27 2.93 -15.81 4.63
C ARG A 27 1.51 -16.33 4.42
N GLN A 28 0.64 -16.19 5.42
CA GLN A 28 -0.75 -16.63 5.36
C GLN A 28 -1.63 -15.77 4.44
N LEU A 29 -1.17 -14.57 4.06
CA LEU A 29 -1.89 -13.64 3.19
C LEU A 29 -1.40 -13.68 1.75
N LEU A 30 -0.41 -14.52 1.42
CA LEU A 30 0.00 -14.75 0.04
C LEU A 30 -1.17 -15.36 -0.74
N GLY A 31 -1.54 -14.75 -1.87
CA GLY A 31 -2.69 -15.16 -2.68
C GLY A 31 -4.07 -14.77 -2.13
N ALA A 32 -4.15 -14.06 -0.98
CA ALA A 32 -5.42 -13.52 -0.50
C ALA A 32 -5.91 -12.38 -1.43
N PRO A 33 -7.23 -12.24 -1.65
CA PRO A 33 -7.77 -11.12 -2.41
C PRO A 33 -7.34 -9.77 -1.81
N THR A 34 -6.90 -8.84 -2.66
CA THR A 34 -6.56 -7.49 -2.23
C THR A 34 -7.83 -6.67 -1.96
N LEU A 35 -7.76 -5.71 -1.05
CA LEU A 35 -8.85 -4.79 -0.72
C LEU A 35 -8.77 -3.48 -1.54
N GLY A 36 -8.09 -3.56 -2.69
CA GLY A 36 -7.66 -2.43 -3.51
C GLY A 36 -6.14 -2.19 -3.42
N ASP A 37 -5.66 -1.32 -4.28
CA ASP A 37 -4.23 -1.02 -4.46
C ASP A 37 -3.94 0.44 -4.16
N VAL A 38 -2.72 0.73 -3.69
CA VAL A 38 -2.20 2.10 -3.54
C VAL A 38 -0.92 2.25 -4.35
N GLN A 39 -0.86 3.32 -5.15
CA GLN A 39 0.34 3.67 -5.91
C GLN A 39 1.14 4.72 -5.14
N LEU A 40 2.41 4.40 -4.91
CA LEU A 40 3.35 5.25 -4.18
C LEU A 40 4.59 5.51 -5.04
N SER A 41 5.22 6.66 -4.82
CA SER A 41 6.62 6.91 -5.19
C SER A 41 7.41 7.27 -3.94
N MET A 42 8.65 6.81 -3.84
CA MET A 42 9.51 7.03 -2.68
C MET A 42 10.86 7.52 -3.17
N CYS A 43 11.32 8.65 -2.63
CA CYS A 43 12.61 9.24 -2.95
C CYS A 43 13.29 9.73 -1.68
N TYR A 44 14.58 9.45 -1.53
CA TYR A 44 15.40 10.12 -0.53
C TYR A 44 16.15 11.26 -1.19
N GLN A 45 15.79 12.49 -0.85
CA GLN A 45 16.40 13.69 -1.42
C GLN A 45 16.52 14.78 -0.36
N LYS A 46 17.57 15.59 -0.48
CA LYS A 46 17.81 16.75 0.41
C LYS A 46 17.80 16.40 1.91
N GLY A 47 18.19 15.17 2.26
CA GLY A 47 18.28 14.71 3.66
C GLY A 47 17.00 14.14 4.24
N PHE A 48 15.91 13.99 3.46
CA PHE A 48 14.62 13.53 3.95
C PHE A 48 14.01 12.47 3.03
N LEU A 49 13.17 11.61 3.60
CA LEU A 49 12.38 10.64 2.84
C LEU A 49 11.08 11.31 2.39
N GLU A 50 10.87 11.38 1.08
CA GLU A 50 9.62 11.81 0.48
C GLU A 50 8.83 10.57 0.03
N VAL A 51 7.59 10.49 0.49
CA VAL A 51 6.61 9.47 0.06
C VAL A 51 5.49 10.19 -0.65
N GLU A 52 5.46 10.10 -1.97
CA GLU A 52 4.34 10.57 -2.76
C GLU A 52 3.23 9.52 -2.75
N VAL A 53 2.07 9.91 -2.22
CA VAL A 53 0.85 9.14 -2.36
C VAL A 53 0.17 9.62 -3.64
N ILE A 54 0.19 8.78 -4.67
CA ILE A 54 -0.30 9.16 -6.01
C ILE A 54 -1.79 8.92 -6.08
N ARG A 55 -2.24 7.68 -5.91
CA ARG A 55 -3.66 7.28 -5.97
C ARG A 55 -3.91 5.96 -5.24
N ALA A 56 -5.18 5.67 -4.97
CA ALA A 56 -5.63 4.30 -4.70
C ALA A 56 -6.67 3.89 -5.74
N ARG A 57 -6.87 2.58 -5.92
CA ARG A 57 -7.83 2.02 -6.88
C ARG A 57 -8.52 0.79 -6.33
N GLY A 58 -9.75 0.56 -6.80
CA GLY A 58 -10.50 -0.65 -6.48
C GLY A 58 -10.76 -0.82 -4.99
N LEU A 59 -10.88 0.27 -4.23
CA LEU A 59 -11.21 0.19 -2.81
C LEU A 59 -12.58 -0.47 -2.64
N GLN A 60 -12.74 -1.26 -1.58
CA GLN A 60 -14.02 -1.89 -1.30
C GLN A 60 -14.93 -0.99 -0.45
N ALA A 61 -16.17 -0.84 -0.89
CA ALA A 61 -17.20 -0.21 -0.07
C ALA A 61 -17.57 -1.12 1.11
N ARG A 62 -17.87 -0.49 2.26
CA ARG A 62 -18.44 -1.24 3.40
C ARG A 62 -19.77 -1.88 2.97
N GLN A 63 -19.92 -3.18 3.23
CA GLN A 63 -21.14 -3.91 2.90
C GLN A 63 -22.38 -3.21 3.50
N GLY A 64 -23.40 -3.01 2.68
CA GLY A 64 -24.64 -2.34 3.07
C GLY A 64 -24.59 -0.80 3.05
N SER A 65 -23.45 -0.17 2.78
CA SER A 65 -23.39 1.28 2.62
C SER A 65 -24.00 1.73 1.29
N ARG A 66 -24.84 2.76 1.33
CA ARG A 66 -25.35 3.46 0.14
C ARG A 66 -24.48 4.65 -0.28
N THR A 67 -23.46 5.00 0.52
CA THR A 67 -22.62 6.17 0.30
C THR A 67 -21.17 5.76 0.09
N LEU A 68 -20.55 6.36 -0.93
CA LEU A 68 -19.12 6.16 -1.20
C LEU A 68 -18.28 6.78 -0.07
N PRO A 69 -17.17 6.12 0.32
CA PRO A 69 -16.34 6.60 1.41
C PRO A 69 -15.59 7.88 1.03
N ALA A 70 -15.18 8.64 2.04
CA ALA A 70 -14.20 9.72 1.90
C ALA A 70 -12.83 9.25 2.40
N PRO A 71 -12.00 8.63 1.55
CA PRO A 71 -10.76 7.99 1.97
C PRO A 71 -9.59 8.99 2.10
N TYR A 72 -8.70 8.74 3.04
CA TYR A 72 -7.37 9.34 3.11
C TYR A 72 -6.33 8.26 3.41
N VAL A 73 -5.09 8.49 2.98
CA VAL A 73 -3.97 7.59 3.25
C VAL A 73 -3.20 8.12 4.44
N LYS A 74 -2.85 7.24 5.38
CA LYS A 74 -1.91 7.55 6.47
C LYS A 74 -0.71 6.63 6.33
N VAL A 75 0.46 7.24 6.37
CA VAL A 75 1.76 6.56 6.27
C VAL A 75 2.46 6.70 7.62
N TYR A 76 2.89 5.56 8.17
CA TYR A 76 3.62 5.47 9.42
C TYR A 76 5.04 4.99 9.14
N LEU A 77 6.03 5.68 9.70
CA LEU A 77 7.40 5.22 9.75
C LEU A 77 7.60 4.44 11.04
N VAL A 78 7.87 3.15 10.93
CA VAL A 78 7.91 2.20 12.04
C VAL A 78 9.32 1.64 12.22
N SER A 79 9.89 1.79 13.42
CA SER A 79 11.17 1.21 13.82
C SER A 79 10.91 0.09 14.83
N GLY A 80 11.10 -1.17 14.41
CA GLY A 80 10.71 -2.33 15.20
C GLY A 80 9.21 -2.34 15.49
N LYS A 81 8.83 -2.16 16.76
CA LYS A 81 7.42 -2.09 17.21
C LYS A 81 6.90 -0.66 17.41
N ARG A 82 7.75 0.35 17.20
CA ARG A 82 7.43 1.74 17.53
C ARG A 82 7.20 2.56 16.27
N CYS A 83 6.04 3.21 16.19
CA CYS A 83 5.82 4.29 15.24
C CYS A 83 6.64 5.51 15.67
N ILE A 84 7.63 5.91 14.85
CA ILE A 84 8.51 7.05 15.13
C ILE A 84 8.04 8.33 14.43
N ALA A 85 7.30 8.21 13.32
CA ALA A 85 6.68 9.34 12.64
C ALA A 85 5.44 8.88 11.87
N LYS A 86 4.51 9.80 11.61
CA LYS A 86 3.32 9.54 10.78
C LYS A 86 2.87 10.80 10.07
N ALA A 87 2.42 10.65 8.84
CA ALA A 87 1.83 11.71 8.03
C ALA A 87 0.58 11.16 7.32
N LYS A 88 -0.30 12.05 6.86
CA LYS A 88 -1.50 11.65 6.12
C LYS A 88 -1.78 12.60 4.97
N THR A 89 -2.45 12.09 3.95
CA THR A 89 -3.00 12.92 2.87
C THR A 89 -4.20 13.71 3.34
N ASN A 90 -4.60 14.68 2.52
CA ASN A 90 -5.95 15.22 2.55
C ASN A 90 -6.97 14.12 2.24
N THR A 91 -8.20 14.32 2.71
CA THR A 91 -9.30 13.39 2.45
C THR A 91 -9.84 13.61 1.04
N ALA A 92 -9.92 12.53 0.26
CA ALA A 92 -10.58 12.52 -1.04
C ALA A 92 -12.12 12.51 -0.88
N ARG A 93 -12.83 13.05 -1.86
CA ARG A 93 -14.29 13.15 -1.81
C ARG A 93 -14.93 11.91 -2.43
N ARG A 94 -15.65 11.13 -1.60
CA ARG A 94 -16.69 10.15 -2.01
C ARG A 94 -16.30 9.30 -3.22
N THR A 95 -15.25 8.49 -3.09
CA THR A 95 -14.73 7.67 -4.21
C THR A 95 -14.04 6.41 -3.71
N LEU A 96 -14.04 5.35 -4.54
CA LEU A 96 -13.26 4.13 -4.37
C LEU A 96 -11.94 4.14 -5.15
N ASP A 97 -11.70 5.19 -5.93
CA ASP A 97 -10.51 5.38 -6.76
C ASP A 97 -9.91 6.78 -6.56
N PRO A 98 -9.48 7.14 -5.33
CA PRO A 98 -9.01 8.47 -5.03
C PRO A 98 -7.67 8.80 -5.71
N LEU A 99 -7.58 10.00 -6.29
CA LEU A 99 -6.33 10.63 -6.72
C LEU A 99 -5.88 11.60 -5.62
N TYR A 100 -4.65 11.43 -5.13
CA TYR A 100 -4.09 12.24 -4.05
C TYR A 100 -2.99 13.19 -4.55
N GLN A 101 -2.02 12.69 -5.32
CA GLN A 101 -0.85 13.43 -5.81
C GLN A 101 -0.21 14.29 -4.71
N GLN A 102 0.01 13.70 -3.55
CA GLN A 102 0.45 14.41 -2.36
C GLN A 102 1.73 13.80 -1.79
N THR A 103 2.77 14.62 -1.68
CA THR A 103 4.03 14.25 -1.03
C THR A 103 3.94 14.41 0.48
N LEU A 104 4.32 13.35 1.20
CA LEU A 104 4.49 13.32 2.64
C LEU A 104 5.99 13.22 2.94
N THR A 105 6.52 14.16 3.71
CA THR A 105 7.94 14.22 4.04
C THR A 105 8.21 13.71 5.45
N PHE A 106 9.16 12.79 5.57
CA PHE A 106 9.67 12.25 6.83
C PHE A 106 11.11 12.69 7.02
N ARG A 107 11.41 13.32 8.16
CA ARG A 107 12.74 13.87 8.46
C ARG A 107 13.57 12.99 9.38
N GLU A 108 12.95 11.95 9.92
CA GLU A 108 13.53 10.98 10.80
C GLU A 108 14.45 10.03 10.03
N ASN A 109 15.41 9.43 10.74
CA ASN A 109 16.24 8.38 10.16
C ASN A 109 15.37 7.15 9.86
N PHE A 110 15.18 6.84 8.57
CA PHE A 110 14.35 5.73 8.11
C PHE A 110 15.13 4.42 7.95
N LYS A 111 16.45 4.39 8.18
CA LYS A 111 17.25 3.17 8.00
C LYS A 111 16.76 2.06 8.94
N GLY A 112 16.47 0.89 8.39
CA GLY A 112 15.92 -0.25 9.13
C GLY A 112 14.47 -0.07 9.58
N CYS A 113 13.78 0.96 9.10
CA CYS A 113 12.36 1.17 9.35
C CYS A 113 11.49 0.50 8.27
N VAL A 114 10.22 0.32 8.59
CA VAL A 114 9.16 -0.11 7.68
C VAL A 114 8.19 1.06 7.50
N LEU A 115 7.77 1.30 6.26
CA LEU A 115 6.62 2.16 6.00
C LEU A 115 5.35 1.31 6.07
N GLN A 116 4.51 1.57 7.07
CA GLN A 116 3.16 1.01 7.12
C GLN A 116 2.20 2.01 6.49
N VAL A 117 1.56 1.62 5.40
CA VAL A 117 0.58 2.44 4.67
C VAL A 117 -0.82 1.90 4.94
N SER A 118 -1.76 2.77 5.30
CA SER A 118 -3.14 2.37 5.59
C SER A 118 -4.12 3.40 5.06
N ILE A 119 -5.19 2.92 4.44
CA ILE A 119 -6.29 3.75 3.94
C ILE A 119 -7.38 3.76 5.00
N PHE A 120 -7.77 4.96 5.43
CA PHE A 120 -8.85 5.19 6.37
C PHE A 120 -9.98 5.93 5.69
N THR A 121 -11.21 5.68 6.11
CA THR A 121 -12.38 6.39 5.62
C THR A 121 -13.01 7.18 6.76
N LEU A 122 -13.43 8.41 6.49
CA LEU A 122 -14.33 9.11 7.41
C LEU A 122 -15.73 8.55 7.19
N SER A 123 -16.32 7.99 8.25
CA SER A 123 -17.75 7.65 8.25
C SER A 123 -18.53 8.96 8.23
N CYS A 124 -19.34 9.17 7.19
CA CYS A 124 -20.38 10.20 7.21
C CYS A 124 -21.61 9.65 7.91
#